data_AF-A0A929FB39-F1
#
_entry.id   AF-A0A929FB39-F1
#
_cell.length_a   1.000
_cell.length_b   1.000
_cell.length_c   1.000
_cell.angle_alpha   90.00
_cell.angle_beta   90.00
_cell.angle_gamma   90.00
#
_symmetry.space_group_name_H-M   'P 1'
#
loop_
_entity.id
_entity.type
_entity.pdbx_description
1 polymer ?
#
loop_
_entity_poly.entity_id
_entity_poly.type
_entity_poly.pdbx_seq_one_letter_code
_entity_poly.pdbx_strand_id
1 'polypeptide(L)'
;MKIRRITSLTASVAFLLMLLTSTILYIVPQGRVAYWADWRLWGLTKTDWGNIHINLGLLFLIALFLHIYYNWKPLISYLKNKAKEIKVFTPEFNVALIISIAFIAGTYFLVPPFSWVMTLNDHFKDTGAEKYGEPPYGHAELSSLKTFTKKMNLDLAKSMDLLDKAGYTVETSDISLDTIGRRYNVPPQLIYQTIKPAAIIAAQKSGDNNALPESAPPGTGNLTLADFCTQFNLNMKLVVRELKKQGIEASEELTLKKIAAQNKTSPTDVYERIKNIVQN
;
A
#
# COMPACT_ATOMS: atom_id res chain seq x y z
N MET A 1 -37.05 25.45 -10.60
CA MET A 1 -36.61 24.56 -11.72
C MET A 1 -35.10 24.57 -11.95
N LYS A 2 -34.40 25.73 -11.89
CA LYS A 2 -32.94 25.78 -12.12
C LYS A 2 -32.11 24.97 -11.11
N ILE A 3 -32.46 25.01 -9.81
CA ILE A 3 -31.69 24.31 -8.76
C ILE A 3 -31.69 22.78 -8.92
N ARG A 4 -32.84 22.17 -9.26
CA ARG A 4 -32.95 20.71 -9.48
C ARG A 4 -32.03 20.26 -10.62
N ARG A 5 -31.98 21.05 -11.71
CA ARG A 5 -31.13 20.79 -12.87
C ARG A 5 -29.65 20.96 -12.52
N ILE A 6 -29.29 22.04 -11.82
CA ILE A 6 -27.92 22.29 -11.37
C ILE A 6 -27.45 21.13 -10.48
N THR A 7 -28.20 20.79 -9.43
CA THR A 7 -27.85 19.69 -8.51
C THR A 7 -27.66 18.36 -9.25
N SER A 8 -28.56 18.04 -10.20
CA SER A 8 -28.45 16.79 -10.95
C SER A 8 -27.24 16.78 -11.88
N LEU A 9 -26.96 17.88 -12.59
CA LEU A 9 -25.77 18.00 -13.43
C LEU A 9 -24.48 17.98 -12.60
N THR A 10 -24.46 18.64 -11.44
CA THR A 10 -23.35 18.59 -10.51
C THR A 10 -23.10 17.16 -10.03
N ALA A 11 -24.15 16.41 -9.65
CA ALA A 11 -24.02 15.01 -9.26
C ALA A 11 -23.48 14.15 -10.40
N SER A 12 -23.96 14.35 -11.65
CA SER A 12 -23.46 13.64 -12.84
C SER A 12 -21.99 13.92 -13.14
N VAL A 13 -21.58 15.19 -13.12
CA VAL A 13 -20.18 15.58 -13.39
C VAL A 13 -19.27 15.09 -12.27
N ALA A 14 -19.68 15.26 -11.01
CA ALA A 14 -18.92 14.77 -9.86
C ALA A 14 -18.79 13.24 -9.89
N PHE A 15 -19.82 12.50 -10.29
CA PHE A 15 -19.76 11.05 -10.49
C PHE A 15 -18.68 10.64 -11.52
N LEU A 16 -18.63 11.30 -12.68
CA LEU A 16 -17.61 11.00 -13.71
C LEU A 16 -16.19 11.26 -13.20
N LEU A 17 -16.00 12.39 -12.51
CA LEU A 17 -14.70 12.72 -11.90
C LEU A 17 -14.36 11.77 -10.74
N MET A 18 -15.36 11.27 -10.01
CA MET A 18 -15.17 10.26 -8.95
C MET A 18 -14.72 8.93 -9.55
N LEU A 19 -15.28 8.50 -10.68
CA LEU A 19 -14.82 7.30 -11.40
C LEU A 19 -13.36 7.45 -11.84
N LEU A 20 -13.00 8.61 -12.40
CA LEU A 20 -11.63 8.91 -12.81
C LEU A 20 -10.67 8.81 -11.63
N THR A 21 -10.96 9.54 -10.56
CA THR A 21 -10.09 9.57 -9.37
C THR A 21 -10.04 8.22 -8.64
N SER A 22 -11.14 7.47 -8.60
CA SER A 22 -11.17 6.10 -8.07
C SER A 22 -10.28 5.17 -8.89
N THR A 23 -10.33 5.26 -10.22
CA THR A 23 -9.48 4.45 -11.11
C THR A 23 -8.01 4.76 -10.90
N ILE A 24 -7.66 6.04 -10.75
CA ILE A 24 -6.28 6.45 -10.47
C ILE A 24 -5.83 5.91 -9.12
N LEU A 25 -6.60 6.11 -8.06
CA LEU A 25 -6.26 5.60 -6.72
C LEU A 25 -6.22 4.07 -6.65
N TYR A 26 -6.94 3.39 -7.53
CA TYR A 26 -6.92 1.94 -7.67
C TYR A 26 -5.63 1.42 -8.34
N ILE A 27 -5.01 2.17 -9.24
CA ILE A 27 -3.74 1.76 -9.89
C ILE A 27 -2.48 2.30 -9.19
N VAL A 28 -2.62 3.30 -8.31
CA VAL A 28 -1.50 3.90 -7.57
C VAL A 28 -0.78 2.82 -6.75
N PRO A 29 0.57 2.80 -6.72
CA PRO A 29 1.34 1.89 -5.87
C PRO A 29 0.96 2.00 -4.38
N GLN A 30 1.39 1.00 -3.60
CA GLN A 30 1.24 1.06 -2.15
C GLN A 30 1.81 2.38 -1.60
N GLY A 31 1.17 2.94 -0.56
CA GLY A 31 1.53 4.26 -0.02
C GLY A 31 3.02 4.38 0.29
N ARG A 32 3.60 3.38 0.96
CA ARG A 32 5.03 3.33 1.26
C ARG A 32 5.94 3.46 0.04
N VAL A 33 5.59 2.81 -1.08
CA VAL A 33 6.36 2.87 -2.34
C VAL A 33 6.14 4.23 -3.01
N ALA A 34 4.89 4.68 -3.06
CA ALA A 34 4.52 5.93 -3.71
C ALA A 34 5.17 7.16 -3.04
N TYR A 35 5.25 7.19 -1.70
CA TYR A 35 5.95 8.27 -0.99
C TYR A 35 7.47 8.16 -1.10
N TRP A 36 8.00 6.94 -1.05
CA TRP A 36 9.43 6.70 -1.16
C TRP A 36 10.02 7.13 -2.51
N ALA A 37 9.28 6.87 -3.59
CA ALA A 37 9.70 7.14 -4.95
C ALA A 37 9.17 8.48 -5.51
N ASP A 38 8.49 9.30 -4.70
CA ASP A 38 7.74 10.49 -5.14
C ASP A 38 6.88 10.21 -6.39
N TRP A 39 6.03 9.17 -6.31
CA TRP A 39 5.21 8.75 -7.43
C TRP A 39 4.26 9.86 -7.87
N ARG A 40 4.26 10.12 -9.17
CA ARG A 40 3.44 11.15 -9.81
C ARG A 40 2.70 10.61 -11.03
N LEU A 41 1.48 11.11 -11.21
CA LEU A 41 0.70 10.95 -12.44
C LEU A 41 0.12 12.30 -12.82
N TRP A 42 0.39 12.75 -14.06
CA TRP A 42 0.03 14.08 -14.57
C TRP A 42 0.52 15.23 -13.66
N GLY A 43 1.74 15.08 -13.12
CA GLY A 43 2.37 16.05 -12.23
C GLY A 43 1.88 16.01 -10.77
N LEU A 44 0.77 15.31 -10.50
CA LEU A 44 0.17 15.20 -9.18
C LEU A 44 0.71 13.98 -8.43
N THR A 45 1.00 14.16 -7.14
CA THR A 45 1.45 13.10 -6.24
C THR A 45 0.28 12.19 -5.84
N LYS A 46 0.59 11.04 -5.20
CA LYS A 46 -0.43 10.21 -4.54
C LYS A 46 -1.31 11.00 -3.57
N THR A 47 -0.72 11.91 -2.79
CA THR A 47 -1.46 12.73 -1.82
C THR A 47 -2.41 13.69 -2.53
N ASP A 48 -1.97 14.31 -3.62
CA ASP A 48 -2.81 15.24 -4.39
C ASP A 48 -4.03 14.54 -4.98
N TRP A 49 -3.83 13.37 -5.60
CA TRP A 49 -4.94 12.54 -6.10
C TRP A 49 -5.91 12.14 -4.98
N GLY A 50 -5.38 11.77 -3.81
CA GLY A 50 -6.19 11.48 -2.63
C GLY A 50 -7.00 12.68 -2.15
N ASN A 51 -6.38 13.86 -2.06
CA ASN A 51 -7.03 15.10 -1.63
C ASN A 51 -8.15 15.52 -2.60
N ILE A 52 -7.90 15.41 -3.91
CA ILE A 52 -8.90 15.69 -4.94
C ILE A 52 -10.07 14.71 -4.80
N HIS A 53 -9.80 13.40 -4.68
CA HIS A 53 -10.83 12.37 -4.55
C HIS A 53 -11.73 12.59 -3.32
N ILE A 54 -11.13 12.93 -2.17
CA ILE A 54 -11.88 13.15 -0.92
C ILE A 54 -12.80 14.37 -1.04
N ASN A 55 -12.28 15.51 -1.51
CA ASN A 55 -13.07 16.73 -1.65
C ASN A 55 -14.19 16.57 -2.69
N LEU A 56 -13.86 15.92 -3.82
CA LEU A 56 -14.84 15.61 -4.85
C LEU A 56 -15.90 14.62 -4.36
N GLY A 57 -15.51 13.63 -3.54
CA GLY A 57 -16.43 12.69 -2.90
C GLY A 57 -17.41 13.41 -1.97
N LEU A 58 -16.94 14.37 -1.18
CA LEU A 58 -17.81 15.21 -0.35
C LEU A 58 -18.81 16.00 -1.21
N LEU A 59 -18.34 16.65 -2.29
CA LEU A 59 -19.22 17.33 -3.24
C LEU A 59 -20.26 16.37 -3.85
N PHE A 60 -19.83 15.18 -4.25
CA PHE A 60 -20.71 14.17 -4.83
C PHE A 60 -21.78 13.72 -3.82
N LEU A 61 -21.42 13.46 -2.57
CA LEU A 61 -22.38 13.07 -1.52
C LEU A 61 -23.42 14.16 -1.25
N ILE A 62 -22.99 15.42 -1.13
CA ILE A 62 -23.91 16.55 -0.94
C ILE A 62 -24.84 16.70 -2.15
N ALA A 63 -24.27 16.65 -3.36
CA ALA A 63 -25.05 16.75 -4.60
C ALA A 63 -26.03 15.59 -4.76
N LEU A 64 -25.62 14.36 -4.41
CA LEU A 64 -26.46 13.17 -4.46
C LEU A 64 -27.60 13.24 -3.43
N PHE A 65 -27.31 13.68 -2.21
CA PHE A 65 -28.33 13.90 -1.18
C PHE A 65 -29.39 14.91 -1.66
N LEU A 66 -28.97 16.07 -2.16
CA LEU A 66 -29.86 17.07 -2.71
C LEU A 66 -30.61 16.56 -3.96
N HIS A 67 -29.94 15.75 -4.79
CA HIS A 67 -30.57 15.13 -5.95
C HIS A 67 -31.70 14.19 -5.54
N ILE A 68 -31.48 13.34 -4.52
CA ILE A 68 -32.50 12.46 -3.95
C ILE A 68 -33.65 13.28 -3.35
N TYR A 69 -33.34 14.30 -2.54
CA TYR A 69 -34.35 15.17 -1.93
C TYR A 69 -35.25 15.84 -2.98
N TYR A 70 -34.65 16.48 -3.98
CA TYR A 70 -35.40 17.16 -5.03
C TYR A 70 -36.11 16.22 -6.02
N ASN A 71 -35.67 14.96 -6.12
CA ASN A 71 -36.26 13.95 -6.98
C ASN A 71 -36.95 12.81 -6.20
N TRP A 72 -37.40 13.11 -4.98
CA TRP A 72 -38.04 12.16 -4.09
C TRP A 72 -39.28 11.50 -4.71
N LYS A 73 -40.14 12.30 -5.37
CA LYS A 73 -41.37 11.79 -6.01
C LYS A 73 -41.05 10.74 -7.09
N PRO A 74 -40.16 11.01 -8.07
CA PRO A 74 -39.65 9.99 -8.99
C PRO A 74 -39.08 8.76 -8.29
N LEU A 75 -38.24 8.94 -7.26
CA LEU A 75 -37.60 7.82 -6.56
C LEU A 75 -38.62 6.88 -5.90
N ILE A 76 -39.58 7.45 -5.17
CA ILE A 76 -40.67 6.69 -4.54
C ILE A 76 -41.58 6.03 -5.58
N SER A 77 -41.68 6.57 -6.79
CA SER A 77 -42.45 5.93 -7.85
C SER A 77 -41.92 4.54 -8.22
N TYR A 78 -40.62 4.28 -8.08
CA TYR A 78 -40.04 2.95 -8.33
C TYR A 78 -40.41 1.93 -7.24
N LEU A 79 -40.81 2.39 -6.05
CA LEU A 79 -41.28 1.54 -4.95
C LEU A 79 -42.79 1.33 -4.95
N LYS A 80 -43.52 1.91 -5.93
CA LYS A 80 -44.96 1.77 -6.02
C LYS A 80 -45.35 0.55 -6.83
N ASN A 81 -46.32 -0.22 -6.35
CA ASN A 81 -46.94 -1.31 -7.10
C ASN A 81 -47.90 -0.79 -8.19
N LYS A 82 -48.49 -1.69 -9.00
CA LYS A 82 -49.49 -1.33 -10.01
C LYS A 82 -50.72 -0.60 -9.43
N ALA A 83 -51.00 -0.78 -8.13
CA ALA A 83 -52.06 -0.11 -7.39
C ALA A 83 -51.65 1.25 -6.78
N LYS A 84 -50.43 1.74 -7.05
CA LYS A 84 -49.84 3.00 -6.53
C LYS A 84 -49.54 3.01 -5.04
N GLU A 85 -49.54 1.86 -4.38
CA GLU A 85 -49.15 1.70 -2.97
C GLU A 85 -47.64 1.53 -2.85
N ILE A 86 -47.03 2.15 -1.84
CA ILE A 86 -45.59 2.01 -1.57
C ILE A 86 -45.35 0.63 -0.94
N LYS A 87 -44.59 -0.22 -1.63
CA LYS A 87 -44.16 -1.52 -1.13
C LYS A 87 -42.65 -1.61 -1.28
N VAL A 88 -41.92 -1.71 -0.17
CA VAL A 88 -40.44 -1.71 -0.20
C VAL A 88 -39.89 -2.99 -0.81
N PHE A 89 -40.45 -4.15 -0.44
CA PHE A 89 -40.04 -5.45 -0.97
C PHE A 89 -40.81 -5.79 -2.26
N THR A 90 -40.53 -5.06 -3.33
CA THR A 90 -40.94 -5.46 -4.68
C THR A 90 -39.97 -6.51 -5.25
N PRO A 91 -40.35 -7.28 -6.29
CA PRO A 91 -39.41 -8.16 -6.98
C PRO A 91 -38.15 -7.43 -7.44
N GLU A 92 -38.27 -6.20 -7.95
CA GLU A 92 -37.16 -5.38 -8.42
C GLU A 92 -36.22 -4.98 -7.28
N PHE A 93 -36.79 -4.55 -6.14
CA PHE A 93 -35.99 -4.24 -4.95
C PHE A 93 -35.27 -5.48 -4.42
N ASN A 94 -35.96 -6.63 -4.37
CA ASN A 94 -35.37 -7.89 -3.92
C ASN A 94 -34.21 -8.32 -4.84
N VAL A 95 -34.35 -8.16 -6.16
CA VAL A 95 -33.26 -8.42 -7.11
C VAL A 95 -32.07 -7.48 -6.84
N ALA A 96 -32.31 -6.17 -6.69
CA ALA A 96 -31.25 -5.21 -6.38
C ALA A 96 -30.54 -5.52 -5.05
N LEU A 97 -31.31 -5.94 -4.03
CA LEU A 97 -30.79 -6.34 -2.72
C LEU A 97 -29.95 -7.62 -2.83
N ILE A 98 -30.44 -8.65 -3.52
CA ILE A 98 -29.71 -9.92 -3.72
C ILE A 98 -28.40 -9.67 -4.47
N ILE A 99 -28.41 -8.85 -5.53
CA ILE A 99 -27.19 -8.49 -6.26
C ILE A 99 -26.20 -7.79 -5.31
N SER A 100 -26.66 -6.84 -4.51
CA SER A 100 -25.81 -6.12 -3.55
C SER A 100 -25.20 -7.07 -2.51
N ILE A 101 -26.01 -7.96 -1.94
CA ILE A 101 -25.56 -8.98 -0.97
C ILE A 101 -24.56 -9.94 -1.63
N ALA A 102 -24.81 -10.37 -2.86
CA ALA A 102 -23.91 -11.27 -3.59
C ALA A 102 -22.53 -10.63 -3.81
N PHE A 103 -22.47 -9.35 -4.18
CA PHE A 103 -21.20 -8.62 -4.30
C PHE A 103 -20.50 -8.48 -2.94
N ILE A 104 -21.23 -8.15 -1.87
CA ILE A 104 -20.65 -8.02 -0.52
C ILE A 104 -20.09 -9.36 -0.04
N ALA A 105 -20.91 -10.41 -0.06
CA ALA A 105 -20.52 -11.75 0.40
C ALA A 105 -19.40 -12.33 -0.47
N GLY A 106 -19.53 -12.25 -1.79
CA GLY A 106 -18.51 -12.72 -2.73
C GLY A 106 -17.16 -12.03 -2.54
N THR A 107 -17.16 -10.72 -2.33
CA THR A 107 -15.94 -9.95 -2.01
C THR A 107 -15.36 -10.35 -0.67
N TYR A 108 -16.20 -10.45 0.37
CA TYR A 108 -15.77 -10.81 1.74
C TYR A 108 -15.15 -12.22 1.82
N PHE A 109 -15.73 -13.19 1.12
CA PHE A 109 -15.22 -14.56 1.06
C PHE A 109 -14.17 -14.78 -0.05
N LEU A 110 -13.81 -13.74 -0.81
CA LEU A 110 -12.85 -13.79 -1.91
C LEU A 110 -13.18 -14.86 -2.98
N VAL A 111 -14.47 -15.07 -3.24
CA VAL A 111 -14.96 -16.09 -4.18
C VAL A 111 -14.95 -15.54 -5.62
N PRO A 112 -14.47 -16.28 -6.63
CA PRO A 112 -14.62 -15.87 -8.03
C PRO A 112 -16.10 -15.69 -8.45
N PRO A 113 -16.42 -14.72 -9.32
CA PRO A 113 -15.50 -13.77 -9.96
C PRO A 113 -15.09 -12.62 -9.04
N PHE A 114 -15.74 -12.38 -7.90
CA PHE A 114 -15.59 -11.16 -7.10
C PHE A 114 -14.16 -10.86 -6.62
N SER A 115 -13.29 -11.87 -6.50
CA SER A 115 -11.87 -11.70 -6.12
C SER A 115 -10.96 -11.13 -7.21
N TRP A 116 -11.39 -11.10 -8.47
CA TRP A 116 -10.54 -10.67 -9.59
C TRP A 116 -10.09 -9.21 -9.44
N VAL A 117 -10.98 -8.34 -8.98
CA VAL A 117 -10.71 -6.90 -8.78
C VAL A 117 -9.65 -6.69 -7.70
N MET A 118 -9.62 -7.52 -6.66
CA MET A 118 -8.59 -7.40 -5.62
C MET A 118 -7.25 -7.92 -6.12
N THR A 119 -7.27 -9.04 -6.85
CA THR A 119 -6.06 -9.62 -7.46
C THR A 119 -5.39 -8.66 -8.44
N LEU A 120 -6.18 -7.97 -9.27
CA LEU A 120 -5.65 -6.95 -10.19
C LEU A 120 -5.08 -5.74 -9.44
N ASN A 121 -5.72 -5.30 -8.35
CA ASN A 121 -5.19 -4.22 -7.52
C ASN A 121 -3.84 -4.58 -6.88
N ASP A 122 -3.71 -5.82 -6.40
CA ASP A 122 -2.45 -6.34 -5.85
C ASP A 122 -1.37 -6.42 -6.92
N HIS A 123 -1.70 -6.83 -8.15
CA HIS A 123 -0.75 -6.81 -9.26
C HIS A 123 -0.20 -5.40 -9.55
N PHE A 124 -1.02 -4.35 -9.55
CA PHE A 124 -0.54 -2.97 -9.70
C PHE A 124 0.36 -2.54 -8.54
N LYS A 125 0.02 -2.95 -7.31
CA LYS A 125 0.82 -2.66 -6.11
C LYS A 125 2.19 -3.33 -6.17
N ASP A 126 2.24 -4.60 -6.56
CA ASP A 126 3.46 -5.41 -6.64
C ASP A 126 4.36 -4.92 -7.77
N THR A 127 3.80 -4.68 -8.96
CA THR A 127 4.53 -4.07 -10.09
C THR A 127 5.10 -2.70 -9.71
N GLY A 128 4.35 -1.93 -8.90
CA GLY A 128 4.85 -0.67 -8.34
C GLY A 128 6.06 -0.87 -7.44
N ALA A 129 6.02 -1.86 -6.54
CA ALA A 129 7.14 -2.16 -5.65
C ALA A 129 8.39 -2.63 -6.41
N GLU A 130 8.22 -3.47 -7.44
CA GLU A 130 9.32 -3.92 -8.31
C GLU A 130 9.95 -2.76 -9.09
N LYS A 131 9.11 -1.90 -9.68
CA LYS A 131 9.58 -0.80 -10.52
C LYS A 131 10.24 0.33 -9.73
N TYR A 132 9.64 0.71 -8.61
CA TYR A 132 10.04 1.89 -7.85
C TYR A 132 10.87 1.55 -6.61
N GLY A 133 10.97 0.29 -6.22
CA GLY A 133 11.66 -0.15 -5.02
C GLY A 133 10.91 0.17 -3.73
N GLU A 134 11.27 -0.53 -2.67
CA GLU A 134 10.66 -0.36 -1.35
C GLU A 134 11.54 0.52 -0.43
N PRO A 135 10.92 1.36 0.43
CA PRO A 135 11.67 2.04 1.48
C PRO A 135 12.24 1.01 2.45
N PRO A 136 13.42 1.26 3.07
CA PRO A 136 14.11 0.31 3.95
C PRO A 136 13.45 0.09 5.32
N TYR A 137 12.40 0.84 5.65
CA TYR A 137 11.41 0.51 6.68
C TYR A 137 10.16 1.38 6.49
N GLY A 138 9.10 1.14 7.27
CA GLY A 138 7.87 1.94 7.19
C GLY A 138 8.12 3.43 7.45
N HIS A 139 7.58 4.29 6.59
CA HIS A 139 7.73 5.75 6.67
C HIS A 139 9.18 6.25 6.74
N ALA A 140 10.10 5.57 6.04
CA ALA A 140 11.51 5.95 6.03
C ALA A 140 11.74 7.36 5.46
N GLU A 141 10.90 7.80 4.53
CA GLU A 141 10.89 9.15 3.96
C GLU A 141 10.66 10.24 5.02
N LEU A 142 9.90 9.92 6.07
CA LEU A 142 9.59 10.87 7.16
C LEU A 142 10.67 10.89 8.25
N SER A 143 11.61 9.96 8.23
CA SER A 143 12.70 9.92 9.21
C SER A 143 13.69 11.05 8.96
N SER A 144 14.18 11.69 10.02
CA SER A 144 15.30 12.62 9.91
C SER A 144 16.54 11.92 9.33
N LEU A 145 17.41 12.67 8.64
CA LEU A 145 18.66 12.13 8.11
C LEU A 145 19.46 11.41 9.20
N LYS A 146 19.55 12.00 10.39
CA LYS A 146 20.18 11.40 11.58
C LYS A 146 19.55 10.08 12.02
N THR A 147 18.23 10.03 12.07
CA THR A 147 17.51 8.80 12.48
C THR A 147 17.66 7.72 11.42
N PHE A 148 17.58 8.11 10.15
CA PHE A 148 17.69 7.22 9.02
C PHE A 148 19.10 6.61 8.93
N THR A 149 20.16 7.41 9.01
CA THR A 149 21.55 6.91 8.99
C THR A 149 21.82 5.97 10.14
N LYS A 150 21.34 6.30 11.35
CA LYS A 150 21.43 5.40 12.52
C LYS A 150 20.76 4.05 12.26
N LYS A 151 19.52 4.04 11.76
CA LYS A 151 18.77 2.80 11.46
C LYS A 151 19.42 1.97 10.35
N MET A 152 20.02 2.64 9.37
CA MET A 152 20.66 2.01 8.22
C MET A 152 22.15 1.70 8.44
N ASN A 153 22.68 1.94 9.65
CA ASN A 153 24.08 1.77 9.99
C ASN A 153 25.03 2.52 9.02
N LEU A 154 24.71 3.78 8.73
CA LEU A 154 25.48 4.68 7.89
C LEU A 154 26.20 5.73 8.76
N ASP A 155 27.41 6.10 8.36
CA ASP A 155 28.14 7.21 8.98
C ASP A 155 27.46 8.53 8.60
N LEU A 156 26.99 9.29 9.60
CA LEU A 156 26.23 10.52 9.38
C LEU A 156 27.09 11.61 8.72
N ALA A 157 28.33 11.80 9.16
CA ALA A 157 29.21 12.84 8.64
C ALA A 157 29.56 12.58 7.17
N LYS A 158 29.91 11.33 6.84
CA LYS A 158 30.15 10.89 5.47
C LYS A 158 28.89 10.96 4.61
N SER A 159 27.71 10.65 5.19
CA SER A 159 26.43 10.79 4.47
C SER A 159 26.16 12.24 4.09
N MET A 160 26.42 13.20 5.00
CA MET A 160 26.27 14.63 4.72
C MET A 160 27.26 15.12 3.66
N ASP A 161 28.51 14.67 3.71
CA ASP A 161 29.52 14.96 2.66
C ASP A 161 29.13 14.41 1.28
N LEU A 162 28.58 13.19 1.21
CA LEU A 162 28.07 12.61 -0.03
C LEU A 162 26.89 13.39 -0.60
N LEU A 163 25.97 13.85 0.27
CA LEU A 163 24.85 14.69 -0.15
C LEU A 163 25.32 16.03 -0.69
N ASP A 164 26.28 16.68 -0.01
CA ASP A 164 26.84 17.96 -0.46
C ASP A 164 27.53 17.82 -1.83
N LYS A 165 28.34 16.78 -2.02
CA LYS A 165 28.96 16.44 -3.31
C LYS A 165 27.96 16.16 -4.42
N ALA A 166 26.78 15.64 -4.08
CA ALA A 166 25.68 15.40 -5.02
C ALA A 166 24.81 16.65 -5.28
N GLY A 167 25.11 17.79 -4.65
CA GLY A 167 24.34 19.03 -4.77
C GLY A 167 23.11 19.11 -3.86
N TYR A 168 23.02 18.24 -2.85
CA TYR A 168 21.93 18.16 -1.88
C TYR A 168 22.37 18.68 -0.49
N THR A 169 22.89 19.90 -0.41
CA THR A 169 23.42 20.46 0.85
C THR A 169 22.39 20.44 2.00
N VAL A 170 22.79 19.85 3.12
CA VAL A 170 21.95 19.73 4.33
C VAL A 170 22.64 20.42 5.51
N GLU A 171 22.05 21.52 5.99
CA GLU A 171 22.59 22.30 7.12
C GLU A 171 22.42 21.58 8.47
N THR A 172 21.35 20.81 8.63
CA THR A 172 21.02 20.10 9.86
C THR A 172 20.55 18.68 9.57
N SER A 173 21.03 17.72 10.37
CA SER A 173 20.66 16.30 10.22
C SER A 173 19.27 15.94 10.76
N ASP A 174 18.55 16.89 11.36
CA ASP A 174 17.21 16.66 11.93
C ASP A 174 16.07 16.79 10.90
N ILE A 175 16.37 17.20 9.66
CA ILE A 175 15.37 17.25 8.57
C ILE A 175 15.12 15.87 7.97
N SER A 176 13.89 15.64 7.52
CA SER A 176 13.49 14.37 6.91
C SER A 176 14.01 14.20 5.48
N LEU A 177 14.13 12.94 5.03
CA LEU A 177 14.47 12.62 3.64
C LEU A 177 13.44 13.19 2.65
N ASP A 178 12.14 13.20 3.00
CA ASP A 178 11.07 13.84 2.23
C ASP A 178 11.30 15.35 2.10
N THR A 179 11.67 16.03 3.19
CA THR A 179 11.96 17.47 3.15
C THR A 179 13.18 17.79 2.29
N ILE A 180 14.24 16.98 2.37
CA ILE A 180 15.42 17.10 1.49
C ILE A 180 15.00 16.88 0.04
N GLY A 181 14.26 15.80 -0.23
CA GLY A 181 13.78 15.46 -1.56
C GLY A 181 12.96 16.58 -2.21
N ARG A 182 12.00 17.15 -1.47
CA ARG A 182 11.19 18.28 -1.96
C ARG A 182 12.02 19.53 -2.26
N ARG A 183 13.01 19.84 -1.41
CA ARG A 183 13.89 21.01 -1.62
C ARG A 183 14.64 20.91 -2.94
N TYR A 184 15.11 19.72 -3.30
CA TYR A 184 15.92 19.48 -4.49
C TYR A 184 15.14 18.85 -5.65
N ASN A 185 13.81 18.72 -5.52
CA ASN A 185 12.92 18.09 -6.50
C ASN A 185 13.38 16.67 -6.91
N VAL A 186 13.76 15.87 -5.92
CA VAL A 186 14.19 14.47 -6.08
C VAL A 186 13.46 13.56 -5.09
N PRO A 187 13.23 12.28 -5.41
CA PRO A 187 12.57 11.37 -4.49
C PRO A 187 13.45 11.02 -3.27
N PRO A 188 12.86 10.73 -2.10
CA PRO A 188 13.57 10.22 -0.92
C PRO A 188 14.48 9.02 -1.22
N GLN A 189 14.04 8.17 -2.14
CA GLN A 189 14.83 7.04 -2.64
C GLN A 189 16.20 7.45 -3.19
N LEU A 190 16.28 8.53 -3.95
CA LEU A 190 17.55 8.99 -4.55
C LEU A 190 18.50 9.54 -3.48
N ILE A 191 17.95 10.22 -2.46
CA ILE A 191 18.72 10.65 -1.29
C ILE A 191 19.36 9.44 -0.60
N TYR A 192 18.61 8.35 -0.39
CA TYR A 192 19.17 7.12 0.17
C TYR A 192 20.24 6.49 -0.72
N GLN A 193 19.99 6.38 -2.02
CA GLN A 193 20.96 5.83 -2.97
C GLN A 193 22.30 6.60 -2.92
N THR A 194 22.23 7.91 -2.75
CA THR A 194 23.40 8.80 -2.65
C THR A 194 24.22 8.53 -1.39
N ILE A 195 23.58 8.30 -0.24
CA ILE A 195 24.27 8.08 1.04
C ILE A 195 24.58 6.61 1.34
N LYS A 196 24.03 5.67 0.57
CA LYS A 196 24.26 4.22 0.74
C LYS A 196 25.76 3.83 0.83
N PRO A 197 26.71 4.46 0.09
CA PRO A 197 28.14 4.19 0.23
C PRO A 197 28.78 4.64 1.57
N ALA A 198 28.04 5.37 2.41
CA ALA A 198 28.46 5.72 3.76
C ALA A 198 28.23 4.61 4.79
N ALA A 199 27.85 3.40 4.34
CA ALA A 199 27.71 2.25 5.22
C ALA A 199 28.95 2.04 6.07
N ILE A 200 28.74 1.93 7.38
CA ILE A 200 29.78 1.54 8.33
C ILE A 200 29.99 0.05 8.09
N ILE A 201 30.95 -0.28 7.22
CA ILE A 201 31.42 -1.65 7.07
C ILE A 201 32.06 -1.99 8.42
N ALA A 202 31.35 -2.76 9.24
CA ALA A 202 31.94 -3.38 10.41
C ALA A 202 33.20 -4.10 9.91
N ALA A 203 34.36 -3.73 10.45
CA ALA A 203 35.58 -4.48 10.22
C ALA A 203 35.24 -5.97 10.38
N GLN A 204 35.49 -6.75 9.32
CA GLN A 204 35.16 -8.15 9.24
C GLN A 204 35.63 -8.87 10.52
N LYS A 205 34.69 -9.22 11.41
CA LYS A 205 34.78 -10.49 12.11
C LYS A 205 34.29 -11.54 11.12
N SER A 206 35.22 -12.00 10.31
CA SER A 206 35.12 -13.27 9.59
C SER A 206 34.82 -14.36 10.62
N GLY A 207 33.61 -14.94 10.57
CA GLY A 207 33.25 -16.11 11.36
C GLY A 207 31.85 -16.14 11.95
N ASP A 208 30.79 -15.88 11.16
CA ASP A 208 29.56 -16.70 11.10
C ASP A 208 28.55 -16.08 10.11
N ASN A 209 28.44 -16.63 8.91
CA ASN A 209 27.66 -16.04 7.80
C ASN A 209 26.18 -16.46 7.78
N ASN A 210 25.53 -16.57 8.95
CA ASN A 210 24.12 -16.97 9.06
C ASN A 210 23.24 -15.95 9.82
N ALA A 211 23.77 -14.79 10.22
CA ALA A 211 23.01 -13.84 11.01
C ALA A 211 22.02 -13.02 10.16
N LEU A 212 20.72 -13.34 10.28
CA LEU A 212 19.64 -12.49 9.77
C LEU A 212 19.65 -11.11 10.46
N PRO A 213 19.32 -10.01 9.76
CA PRO A 213 19.20 -8.68 10.34
C PRO A 213 18.31 -8.63 11.59
N GLU A 214 18.57 -7.68 12.51
CA GLU A 214 17.84 -7.56 13.78
C GLU A 214 16.32 -7.39 13.58
N SER A 215 15.92 -6.74 12.49
CA SER A 215 14.52 -6.62 12.07
C SER A 215 14.35 -7.03 10.61
N ALA A 216 13.17 -7.56 10.28
CA ALA A 216 12.83 -7.96 8.91
C ALA A 216 12.99 -6.77 7.94
N PRO A 217 13.86 -6.86 6.93
CA PRO A 217 13.89 -5.84 5.89
C PRO A 217 12.51 -5.71 5.23
N PRO A 218 12.08 -4.53 4.82
CA PRO A 218 10.84 -4.38 4.06
C PRO A 218 10.87 -5.17 2.75
N GLY A 219 9.69 -5.62 2.36
CA GLY A 219 9.53 -6.50 1.20
C GLY A 219 9.75 -7.97 1.55
N THR A 220 10.33 -8.27 2.72
CA THR A 220 10.53 -9.65 3.21
C THR A 220 9.23 -10.46 3.21
N GLY A 221 8.09 -9.85 3.53
CA GLY A 221 6.79 -10.52 3.46
C GLY A 221 6.36 -10.91 2.04
N ASN A 222 6.80 -10.20 1.02
CA ASN A 222 6.45 -10.44 -0.38
C ASN A 222 7.38 -11.47 -1.05
N LEU A 223 8.56 -11.74 -0.48
CA LEU A 223 9.48 -12.77 -0.96
C LEU A 223 8.87 -14.15 -0.76
N THR A 224 9.05 -15.04 -1.73
CA THR A 224 8.84 -16.48 -1.54
C THR A 224 9.81 -17.00 -0.48
N LEU A 225 9.46 -18.08 0.20
CA LEU A 225 10.38 -18.70 1.14
C LEU A 225 11.69 -19.08 0.43
N ALA A 226 11.61 -19.57 -0.81
CA ALA A 226 12.76 -19.85 -1.69
C ALA A 226 13.66 -18.64 -1.92
N ASP A 227 13.09 -17.52 -2.35
CA ASP A 227 13.85 -16.29 -2.60
C ASP A 227 14.46 -15.76 -1.31
N PHE A 228 13.72 -15.81 -0.19
CA PHE A 228 14.20 -15.39 1.11
C PHE A 228 15.39 -16.23 1.58
N CYS A 229 15.29 -17.56 1.53
CA CYS A 229 16.39 -18.45 1.91
C CYS A 229 17.61 -18.26 1.00
N THR A 230 17.40 -18.05 -0.29
CA THR A 230 18.49 -17.79 -1.24
C THR A 230 19.17 -16.45 -0.93
N GLN A 231 18.39 -15.40 -0.69
CA GLN A 231 18.88 -14.05 -0.39
C GLN A 231 19.78 -13.99 0.86
N PHE A 232 19.42 -14.77 1.90
CA PHE A 232 20.16 -14.81 3.17
C PHE A 232 21.04 -16.07 3.33
N ASN A 233 21.24 -16.83 2.25
CA ASN A 233 22.07 -18.04 2.23
C ASN A 233 21.67 -19.09 3.30
N LEU A 234 20.37 -19.27 3.50
CA LEU A 234 19.79 -20.19 4.49
C LEU A 234 19.52 -21.57 3.89
N ASN A 235 19.64 -22.61 4.72
CA ASN A 235 19.27 -23.96 4.30
C ASN A 235 17.74 -24.15 4.31
N MET A 236 17.13 -24.12 3.12
CA MET A 236 15.70 -24.29 2.90
C MET A 236 15.11 -25.50 3.65
N LYS A 237 15.74 -26.66 3.51
CA LYS A 237 15.24 -27.92 4.09
C LYS A 237 15.23 -27.87 5.61
N LEU A 238 16.20 -27.17 6.21
CA LEU A 238 16.26 -26.97 7.65
C LEU A 238 15.16 -26.00 8.10
N VAL A 239 15.02 -24.85 7.42
CA VAL A 239 14.00 -23.85 7.75
C VAL A 239 12.58 -24.44 7.68
N VAL A 240 12.23 -25.14 6.60
CA VAL A 240 10.90 -25.78 6.44
C VAL A 240 10.66 -26.83 7.52
N ARG A 241 11.68 -27.64 7.86
CA ARG A 241 11.57 -28.67 8.90
C ARG A 241 11.31 -28.05 10.27
N GLU A 242 12.07 -27.03 10.65
CA GLU A 242 11.94 -26.41 11.98
C GLU A 242 10.66 -25.57 12.09
N LEU A 243 10.23 -24.88 11.02
CA LEU A 243 8.93 -24.23 10.97
C LEU A 243 7.79 -25.25 11.16
N LYS A 244 7.87 -26.41 10.51
CA LYS A 244 6.88 -27.48 10.67
C LYS A 244 6.83 -28.00 12.12
N LYS A 245 7.97 -28.12 12.81
CA LYS A 245 8.01 -28.48 14.24
C LYS A 245 7.33 -27.43 15.12
N GLN A 246 7.41 -26.16 14.73
CA GLN A 246 6.73 -25.06 15.42
C GLN A 246 5.25 -24.92 15.02
N GLY A 247 4.69 -25.88 14.27
CA GLY A 247 3.29 -25.86 13.83
C GLY A 247 3.01 -24.89 12.68
N ILE A 248 4.04 -24.44 11.97
CA ILE A 248 3.91 -23.56 10.81
C ILE A 248 4.07 -24.39 9.54
N GLU A 249 2.98 -24.51 8.78
CA GLU A 249 3.02 -25.08 7.44
C GLU A 249 3.57 -24.05 6.46
N ALA A 250 4.70 -24.38 5.83
CA ALA A 250 5.39 -23.52 4.89
C ALA A 250 5.79 -24.32 3.65
N SER A 251 5.72 -23.69 2.48
CA SER A 251 6.22 -24.25 1.22
C SER A 251 7.14 -23.24 0.54
N GLU A 252 8.02 -23.74 -0.32
CA GLU A 252 9.07 -22.95 -0.98
C GLU A 252 8.48 -21.84 -1.87
N GLU A 253 7.33 -22.09 -2.49
CA GLU A 253 6.65 -21.16 -3.42
C GLU A 253 5.78 -20.11 -2.72
N LEU A 254 5.47 -20.31 -1.44
CA LEU A 254 4.63 -19.38 -0.69
C LEU A 254 5.46 -18.19 -0.23
N THR A 255 4.88 -17.00 -0.37
CA THR A 255 5.47 -15.80 0.23
C THR A 255 5.37 -15.84 1.74
N LEU A 256 6.30 -15.19 2.45
CA LEU A 256 6.25 -15.12 3.92
C LEU A 256 4.91 -14.56 4.42
N LYS A 257 4.28 -13.66 3.65
CA LYS A 257 2.93 -13.14 3.91
C LYS A 257 1.83 -14.19 3.76
N LYS A 258 1.91 -15.05 2.73
CA LYS A 258 0.96 -16.15 2.56
C LYS A 258 1.14 -17.23 3.63
N ILE A 259 2.38 -17.56 3.98
CA ILE A 259 2.70 -18.47 5.10
C ILE A 259 2.11 -17.93 6.39
N ALA A 260 2.32 -16.65 6.69
CA ALA A 260 1.78 -16.01 7.87
C ALA A 260 0.23 -16.06 7.91
N ALA A 261 -0.42 -15.75 6.78
CA ALA A 261 -1.88 -15.76 6.67
C ALA A 261 -2.47 -17.18 6.89
N GLN A 262 -1.87 -18.22 6.29
CA GLN A 262 -2.32 -19.60 6.45
C GLN A 262 -2.19 -20.09 7.90
N ASN A 263 -1.14 -19.64 8.59
CA ASN A 263 -0.83 -20.05 9.96
C ASN A 263 -1.33 -19.06 11.03
N LYS A 264 -2.22 -18.11 10.65
CA LYS A 264 -2.82 -17.10 11.54
C LYS A 264 -1.80 -16.34 12.39
N THR A 265 -0.65 -16.01 11.80
CA THR A 265 0.45 -15.27 12.43
C THR A 265 0.83 -14.05 11.59
N SER A 266 1.76 -13.21 12.05
CA SER A 266 2.23 -12.06 11.27
C SER A 266 3.48 -12.42 10.45
N PRO A 267 3.72 -11.77 9.29
CA PRO A 267 4.94 -12.00 8.51
C PRO A 267 6.22 -11.70 9.31
N THR A 268 6.14 -10.74 10.23
CA THR A 268 7.20 -10.42 11.20
C THR A 268 7.47 -11.56 12.17
N ASP A 269 6.43 -12.23 12.67
CA ASP A 269 6.61 -13.40 13.55
C ASP A 269 7.24 -14.58 12.80
N VAL A 270 6.84 -14.79 11.54
CA VAL A 270 7.47 -15.80 10.67
C VAL A 270 8.96 -15.49 10.50
N TYR A 271 9.31 -14.23 10.23
CA TYR A 271 10.71 -13.81 10.15
C TYR A 271 11.48 -14.05 11.45
N GLU A 272 10.96 -13.64 12.61
CA GLU A 272 11.63 -13.83 13.91
C GLU A 272 11.79 -15.32 14.24
N ARG A 273 10.84 -16.17 13.84
CA ARG A 273 10.97 -17.63 14.00
C ARG A 273 12.09 -18.20 13.13
N ILE A 274 12.18 -17.79 11.87
CA ILE A 274 13.27 -18.21 10.98
C ILE A 274 14.61 -17.72 11.53
N LYS A 275 14.67 -16.47 12.01
CA LYS A 275 15.85 -15.91 12.68
C LYS A 275 16.27 -16.73 13.90
N ASN A 276 15.34 -17.10 14.77
CA ASN A 276 15.61 -17.96 15.92
C ASN A 276 16.05 -19.37 15.53
N ILE A 277 15.62 -19.90 14.38
CA ILE A 277 16.05 -21.21 13.86
C ILE A 277 17.51 -21.18 13.38
N VAL A 278 17.92 -20.06 12.80
CA VAL A 278 19.24 -19.93 12.15
C VAL A 278 20.31 -19.45 13.12
N GLN A 279 19.91 -18.75 14.19
CA GLN A 279 20.79 -18.23 15.23
C GLN A 279 20.97 -19.16 16.45
N ASN A 280 20.28 -20.31 16.48
CA ASN A 280 20.43 -21.38 17.48
C ASN A 280 20.96 -22.65 16.81
#